data_AF-A0A7S2JRJ7-F1
#
_entry.id   AF-A0A7S2JRJ7-F1
#
_cell.length_a   1.000
_cell.length_b   1.000
_cell.length_c   1.000
_cell.angle_alpha   90.00
_cell.angle_beta   90.00
_cell.angle_gamma   90.00
#
_symmetry.space_group_name_H-M   'P 1'
#
loop_
_entity.id
_entity.type
_entity.pdbx_description
1 polymer ?
#
loop_
_entity_poly.entity_id
_entity_poly.type
_entity_poly.pdbx_seq_one_letter_code
_entity_poly.pdbx_strand_id
1 'polypeptide(L)'
;GSDQASPVYSPYSIYGNVGTDAALYKEDGAVEIARKKAYIAESQKRLSFLPGYVEKKQWFNVKDELTRYMYETRGAVRGLAKSPEQKELAKKFFQAIEEASLQATLKNQEQCAAAS
;
A
#
# COMPACT_ATOMS: atom_id res chain seq x y z
N GLY A 1 -31.01 -12.85 -13.17
CA GLY A 1 -31.51 -14.23 -13.09
C GLY A 1 -33.00 -14.14 -12.86
N SER A 2 -33.79 -15.05 -13.44
CA SER A 2 -35.26 -15.03 -13.39
C SER A 2 -35.88 -15.00 -11.98
N ASP A 3 -35.09 -15.21 -10.94
CA ASP A 3 -35.45 -15.17 -9.51
C ASP A 3 -35.34 -13.76 -8.88
N GLN A 4 -34.33 -12.97 -9.25
CA GLN A 4 -34.05 -11.71 -8.54
C GLN A 4 -34.61 -10.48 -9.27
N ALA A 5 -35.31 -9.62 -8.53
CA ALA A 5 -35.91 -8.40 -9.07
C ALA A 5 -34.87 -7.32 -9.45
N SER A 6 -33.71 -7.31 -8.79
CA SER A 6 -32.63 -6.36 -9.08
C SER A 6 -31.61 -6.94 -10.08
N PRO A 7 -31.01 -6.12 -10.96
CA PRO A 7 -29.92 -6.55 -11.84
C PRO A 7 -28.72 -7.07 -11.05
N VAL A 8 -28.25 -8.27 -11.41
CA VAL A 8 -27.05 -8.90 -10.85
C VAL A 8 -25.85 -8.68 -11.77
N TYR A 9 -24.64 -8.72 -11.20
CA TYR A 9 -23.38 -8.46 -11.90
C TYR A 9 -23.15 -9.38 -13.11
N SER A 10 -23.59 -10.64 -13.01
CA SER A 10 -23.45 -11.66 -14.06
C SER A 10 -24.53 -12.73 -13.85
N PRO A 11 -24.94 -13.48 -14.88
CA PRO A 11 -25.86 -14.62 -14.72
C PRO A 11 -25.41 -15.66 -13.68
N TYR A 12 -24.10 -15.73 -13.40
CA TYR A 12 -23.50 -16.61 -12.38
C TYR A 12 -23.16 -15.90 -11.06
N SER A 13 -23.65 -14.68 -10.84
CA SER A 13 -23.42 -13.90 -9.62
C SER A 13 -24.72 -13.69 -8.85
N ILE A 14 -24.61 -13.78 -7.52
CA ILE A 14 -25.67 -13.37 -6.58
C ILE A 14 -25.57 -11.89 -6.18
N TYR A 15 -24.45 -11.22 -6.52
CA TYR A 15 -24.18 -9.83 -6.14
C TYR A 15 -24.65 -8.85 -7.21
N GLY A 16 -25.15 -7.70 -6.75
CA GLY A 16 -25.49 -6.56 -7.60
C GLY A 16 -24.27 -5.86 -8.21
N ASN A 17 -24.52 -4.91 -9.10
CA ASN A 17 -23.48 -4.12 -9.75
C ASN A 17 -22.77 -3.18 -8.75
N VAL A 18 -21.44 -3.17 -8.80
CA VAL A 18 -20.60 -2.24 -8.05
C VAL A 18 -20.66 -0.82 -8.65
N GLY A 19 -20.49 0.20 -7.82
CA GLY A 19 -20.42 1.60 -8.27
C GLY A 19 -21.75 2.22 -8.71
N THR A 20 -22.87 1.55 -8.46
CA THR A 20 -24.20 2.12 -8.67
C THR A 20 -24.61 3.04 -7.51
N ASP A 21 -25.49 4.01 -7.74
CA ASP A 21 -25.99 4.90 -6.68
C ASP A 21 -26.74 4.13 -5.56
N ALA A 22 -27.24 2.93 -5.86
CA ALA A 22 -27.86 2.03 -4.91
C ALA A 22 -26.84 1.27 -4.02
N ALA A 23 -25.54 1.27 -4.40
CA ALA A 23 -24.51 0.62 -3.61
C ALA A 23 -24.16 1.44 -2.36
N LEU A 24 -24.19 0.80 -1.19
CA LEU A 24 -23.82 1.43 0.08
C LEU A 24 -22.33 1.76 0.15
N TYR A 25 -21.48 0.92 -0.45
CA TYR A 25 -20.04 1.13 -0.48
C TYR A 25 -19.63 2.09 -1.59
N LYS A 26 -18.86 3.13 -1.22
CA LYS A 26 -18.28 4.10 -2.15
C LYS A 26 -16.75 4.08 -2.04
N GLU A 27 -16.07 3.71 -3.13
CA GLU A 27 -14.61 3.56 -3.14
C GLU A 27 -13.86 4.87 -2.87
N ASP A 28 -14.44 5.98 -3.33
CA ASP A 28 -13.97 7.36 -3.16
C ASP A 28 -14.62 8.07 -1.97
N GLY A 29 -15.32 7.32 -1.11
CA GLY A 29 -15.90 7.85 0.11
C GLY A 29 -14.86 8.51 1.02
N ALA A 30 -15.23 9.61 1.67
CA ALA A 30 -14.31 10.38 2.52
C ALA A 30 -13.64 9.54 3.63
N VAL A 31 -14.38 8.58 4.20
CA VAL A 31 -13.87 7.64 5.23
C VAL A 31 -12.76 6.75 4.66
N GLU A 32 -12.95 6.23 3.45
CA GLU A 32 -11.97 5.36 2.77
C GLU A 32 -10.69 6.12 2.40
N ILE A 33 -10.84 7.34 1.90
CA ILE A 33 -9.70 8.22 1.60
C ILE A 33 -8.95 8.58 2.88
N ALA A 34 -9.67 8.92 3.97
CA ALA A 34 -9.07 9.24 5.25
C ALA A 34 -8.28 8.05 5.82
N ARG A 35 -8.85 6.84 5.74
CA ARG A 35 -8.19 5.61 6.17
C ARG A 35 -6.89 5.35 5.39
N LYS A 36 -6.93 5.45 4.06
CA LYS A 36 -5.72 5.29 3.21
C LYS A 36 -4.64 6.33 3.54
N LYS A 37 -5.04 7.59 3.78
CA LYS A 37 -4.10 8.64 4.22
C LYS A 37 -3.48 8.35 5.59
N ALA A 38 -4.27 7.82 6.54
CA ALA A 38 -3.78 7.43 7.85
C ALA A 38 -2.71 6.32 7.76
N TYR A 39 -2.92 5.33 6.88
CA TYR A 39 -1.90 4.32 6.60
C TYR A 39 -0.60 4.93 6.09
N ILE A 40 -0.66 5.84 5.11
CA ILE A 40 0.53 6.51 4.58
C ILE A 40 1.26 7.31 5.66
N ALA A 41 0.53 8.02 6.53
CA ALA A 41 1.13 8.78 7.63
C ALA A 41 1.87 7.89 8.64
N GLU A 42 1.28 6.75 9.01
CA GLU A 42 1.94 5.78 9.88
C GLU A 42 3.14 5.11 9.17
N SER A 43 3.05 4.82 7.87
CA SER A 43 4.18 4.31 7.10
C SER A 43 5.36 5.29 7.08
N GLN A 44 5.09 6.58 6.90
CA GLN A 44 6.13 7.62 6.95
C GLN A 44 6.85 7.63 8.31
N LYS A 45 6.09 7.53 9.41
CA LYS A 45 6.66 7.44 10.75
C LYS A 45 7.55 6.20 10.92
N ARG A 46 7.10 5.03 10.46
CA ARG A 46 7.86 3.77 10.54
C ARG A 46 9.16 3.83 9.75
N LEU A 47 9.09 4.34 8.51
CA LEU A 47 10.24 4.48 7.63
C LEU A 47 11.31 5.42 8.19
N SER A 48 10.91 6.43 8.99
CA SER A 48 11.87 7.33 9.64
C SER A 48 12.83 6.64 10.63
N PHE A 49 12.53 5.41 11.08
CA PHE A 49 13.41 4.65 11.96
C PHE A 49 14.51 3.87 11.22
N LEU A 50 14.37 3.67 9.90
CA LEU A 50 15.30 2.85 9.12
C LEU A 50 16.75 3.32 9.22
N PRO A 51 17.07 4.63 9.08
CA PRO A 51 18.46 5.09 9.18
C PRO A 51 19.14 4.69 10.50
N GLY A 52 18.41 4.81 11.62
CA GLY A 52 18.93 4.43 12.94
C GLY A 52 19.14 2.91 13.09
N TYR A 53 18.32 2.09 12.44
CA TYR A 53 18.53 0.65 12.40
C TYR A 53 19.69 0.25 11.49
N VAL A 54 19.86 0.92 10.35
CA VAL A 54 20.97 0.70 9.42
C VAL A 54 22.30 1.06 10.06
N GLU A 55 22.39 2.21 10.74
CA GLU A 55 23.59 2.65 11.47
C GLU A 55 24.02 1.61 12.51
N LYS A 56 23.05 1.09 13.27
CA LYS A 56 23.28 0.06 14.30
C LYS A 56 23.42 -1.36 13.74
N LYS A 57 23.37 -1.54 12.42
CA LYS A 57 23.41 -2.84 11.73
C LYS A 57 22.33 -3.81 12.21
N GLN A 58 21.17 -3.28 12.60
CA GLN A 58 20.01 -4.03 13.06
C GLN A 58 19.17 -4.50 11.86
N TRP A 59 19.76 -5.35 11.02
CA TRP A 59 19.17 -5.80 9.74
C TRP A 59 17.80 -6.46 9.87
N PHE A 60 17.59 -7.16 10.99
CA PHE A 60 16.28 -7.75 11.28
C PHE A 60 15.21 -6.67 11.47
N ASN A 61 15.50 -5.60 12.22
CA ASN A 61 14.57 -4.50 12.45
C ASN A 61 14.26 -3.75 11.16
N VAL A 62 15.25 -3.54 10.28
CA VAL A 62 15.03 -2.96 8.94
C VAL A 62 14.01 -3.78 8.15
N LYS A 63 14.20 -5.10 8.06
CA LYS A 63 13.30 -5.98 7.30
C LYS A 63 11.91 -6.10 7.95
N ASP A 64 11.84 -6.12 9.28
CA ASP A 64 10.56 -6.18 10.00
C ASP A 64 9.75 -4.90 9.77
N GLU A 65 10.36 -3.71 9.89
CA GLU A 65 9.66 -2.45 9.57
C GLU A 65 9.14 -2.42 8.12
N LEU A 66 9.96 -2.87 7.17
CA LEU A 66 9.62 -2.93 5.76
C LEU A 66 8.59 -4.01 5.41
N THR A 67 8.17 -4.88 6.33
CA THR A 67 7.14 -5.90 6.05
C THR A 67 5.90 -5.72 6.90
N ARG A 68 6.06 -5.38 8.18
CA ARG A 68 5.00 -5.29 9.18
C ARG A 68 3.86 -4.34 8.82
N TYR A 69 4.14 -3.26 8.09
CA TYR A 69 3.12 -2.29 7.67
C TYR A 69 3.00 -2.11 6.15
N MET A 70 3.83 -2.83 5.37
CA MET A 70 3.89 -2.60 3.92
C MET A 70 2.70 -3.15 3.13
N TYR A 71 1.97 -4.14 3.68
CA TYR A 71 0.77 -4.65 3.01
C TYR A 71 -0.30 -3.56 2.86
N GLU A 72 -0.64 -2.88 3.96
CA GLU A 72 -1.59 -1.76 3.97
C GLU A 72 -1.02 -0.53 3.23
N THR A 73 0.29 -0.29 3.33
CA THR A 73 0.94 0.82 2.61
C THR A 73 0.79 0.65 1.09
N ARG A 74 1.05 -0.54 0.55
CA ARG A 74 0.90 -0.82 -0.88
C ARG A 74 -0.54 -0.61 -1.35
N GLY A 75 -1.52 -1.08 -0.58
CA GLY A 75 -2.94 -0.89 -0.87
C GLY A 75 -3.35 0.58 -0.85
N ALA A 76 -2.92 1.33 0.16
CA ALA A 76 -3.23 2.75 0.34
C ALA A 76 -2.61 3.62 -0.77
N VAL A 77 -1.32 3.45 -1.05
CA VAL A 77 -0.60 4.22 -2.08
C VAL A 77 -1.19 3.94 -3.46
N ARG A 78 -1.43 2.67 -3.83
CA ARG A 78 -2.07 2.33 -5.11
C ARG A 78 -3.51 2.83 -5.19
N GLY A 79 -4.25 2.75 -4.09
CA GLY A 79 -5.63 3.20 -4.01
C GLY A 79 -5.79 4.71 -4.18
N LEU A 80 -4.79 5.51 -3.77
CA LEU A 80 -4.78 6.96 -3.88
C LEU A 80 -4.06 7.49 -5.14
N ALA A 81 -3.16 6.72 -5.74
CA ALA A 81 -2.46 7.09 -6.98
C ALA A 81 -3.36 6.90 -8.21
N LYS A 82 -4.05 7.97 -8.63
CA LYS A 82 -5.01 7.93 -9.75
C LYS A 82 -4.38 8.37 -11.07
N SER A 83 -3.54 9.42 -11.08
CA SER A 83 -2.88 9.89 -12.31
C SER A 83 -1.72 8.98 -12.74
N PRO A 84 -1.31 8.99 -14.03
CA PRO A 84 -0.12 8.25 -14.49
C PRO A 84 1.14 8.64 -13.71
N GLU A 85 1.34 9.93 -13.45
CA GLU A 85 2.47 10.45 -12.69
C GLU A 85 2.50 9.91 -11.24
N GLN A 86 1.34 9.88 -10.58
CA GLN A 86 1.21 9.32 -9.23
C GLN A 86 1.50 7.81 -9.22
N LYS A 87 1.10 7.08 -10.27
CA LYS A 87 1.38 5.64 -10.40
C LYS A 87 2.87 5.38 -10.61
N GLU A 88 3.54 6.21 -11.41
CA GLU A 88 5.00 6.13 -11.59
C GLU A 88 5.75 6.46 -10.30
N LEU A 89 5.32 7.48 -9.55
CA LEU A 89 5.86 7.79 -8.22
C LEU A 89 5.66 6.62 -7.24
N ALA A 90 4.47 6.03 -7.21
CA ALA A 90 4.17 4.86 -6.39
C ALA A 90 5.08 3.67 -6.76
N LYS A 91 5.31 3.44 -8.05
CA LYS A 91 6.22 2.39 -8.53
C LYS A 91 7.65 2.61 -8.03
N LYS A 92 8.18 3.83 -8.19
CA LYS A 92 9.52 4.20 -7.68
C LYS A 92 9.62 4.01 -6.18
N PHE A 93 8.59 4.41 -5.42
CA PHE A 93 8.53 4.20 -3.98
C PHE A 93 8.60 2.71 -3.60
N PHE A 94 7.85 1.83 -4.28
CA PHE A 94 7.91 0.39 -4.01
C PHE A 94 9.26 -0.22 -4.38
N GLN A 95 9.87 0.21 -5.49
CA GLN A 95 11.20 -0.23 -5.90
C GLN A 95 12.26 0.15 -4.86
N ALA A 96 12.21 1.36 -4.31
CA ALA A 96 13.12 1.79 -3.25
C ALA A 96 13.00 0.93 -1.98
N ILE A 97 11.77 0.60 -1.57
CA ILE A 97 11.52 -0.29 -0.43
C ILE A 97 12.04 -1.72 -0.68
N GLU A 98 11.82 -2.25 -1.88
CA GLU A 98 12.30 -3.58 -2.26
C GLU A 98 13.82 -3.62 -2.28
N GLU A 99 14.47 -2.57 -2.78
CA GLU A 99 15.92 -2.38 -2.76
C GLU A 99 16.45 -2.29 -1.32
N ALA A 100 15.84 -1.48 -0.45
CA ALA A 100 16.23 -1.38 0.95
C ALA A 100 16.16 -2.74 1.67
N SER A 101 15.11 -3.51 1.40
CA SER A 101 14.94 -4.88 1.93
C SER A 101 15.99 -5.86 1.39
N LEU A 102 16.34 -5.76 0.10
CA LEU A 102 17.41 -6.54 -0.51
C LEU A 102 18.76 -6.21 0.14
N GLN A 103 19.10 -4.93 0.25
CA GLN A 103 20.37 -4.50 0.81
C GLN A 103 20.49 -4.80 2.31
N ALA A 104 19.39 -4.74 3.05
CA ALA A 104 19.34 -5.24 4.43
C ALA A 104 19.58 -6.75 4.52
N THR A 105 19.13 -7.53 3.52
CA THR A 105 19.37 -8.97 3.44
C THR A 105 20.84 -9.28 3.13
N LEU A 106 21.44 -8.51 2.22
CA LEU A 106 22.86 -8.59 1.87
C LEU A 106 23.77 -7.97 2.95
N LYS A 107 23.20 -7.28 3.94
CA LYS A 107 23.91 -6.53 5.00
C LYS A 107 24.86 -5.47 4.44
N ASN A 108 24.50 -4.87 3.31
CA ASN A 108 25.26 -3.81 2.68
C ASN A 108 24.83 -2.45 3.27
N GLN A 109 25.59 -1.94 4.23
CA GLN A 109 25.21 -0.74 4.98
C GLN A 109 25.07 0.50 4.10
N GLU A 110 26.02 0.73 3.19
CA GLU A 110 26.02 1.91 2.33
C GLU A 110 24.83 1.91 1.37
N GLN A 111 24.58 0.79 0.69
CA GLN A 111 23.46 0.69 -0.24
C GLN A 111 22.11 0.64 0.49
N CYS A 112 22.05 0.04 1.68
CA CYS A 112 20.84 0.06 2.49
C CYS A 112 20.52 1.48 2.96
N ALA A 113 21.51 2.25 3.42
CA ALA A 113 21.33 3.65 3.80
C ALA A 113 20.90 4.54 2.62
N ALA A 114 21.43 4.31 1.42
CA ALA A 114 21.03 5.04 0.22
C ALA A 114 19.60 4.73 -0.25
N ALA A 115 19.08 3.55 0.10
CA ALA A 115 17.73 3.10 -0.23
C ALA A 115 16.70 3.37 0.90
N SER A 116 17.13 3.87 2.07
CA SER A 116 16.31 4.05 3.28
C SER A 116 15.84 5.49 3.49
#